data_AF-A0A3P0NL96-F1
#
_entry.id   AF-A0A3P0NL96-F1
#
_cell.length_a   1.000
_cell.length_b   1.000
_cell.length_c   1.000
_cell.angle_alpha   90.00
_cell.angle_beta   90.00
_cell.angle_gamma   90.00
#
_symmetry.space_group_name_H-M   'P 1'
#
loop_
_entity.id
_entity.type
_entity.pdbx_description
1 polymer ?
#
loop_
_entity_poly.entity_id
_entity_poly.type
_entity_poly.pdbx_seq_one_letter_code
_entity_poly.pdbx_strand_id
1 'polypeptide(L)'
;MKRIALLLLAAAVVAACDSKHSDSSAQSLPASPKSASDTTVSLPLSPAPAPSPPPPSHNYAMSQDGTYGYEPALSEDDVRAGKATKALVMMRYVGLRDGSYILLLVDEDNPNISNRITCQAPCNFAKSQTMAGDSVLKTETVRVVPNSLIGAMIEDAMSGQLTPYGQRTATLNQPQQSVITSPPTQSTLPATDPVANHPASDVAASPLQQTSFDCGKAKSIPEFLICHDPDLAADDRDLAATYQQAKDAVSDKTAFAERTRKQWNFREKNCRDKACLTSWYAYQKRVLTKIAQTGDVSAQDN
;
A
#
# COMPACT_ATOMS: atom_id res chain seq x y z
N MET A 1 -40.29 5.97 37.86
CA MET A 1 -40.82 4.94 38.77
C MET A 1 -40.85 3.58 38.08
N LYS A 2 -39.87 2.71 38.33
CA LYS A 2 -40.05 1.28 38.64
C LYS A 2 -38.66 0.65 38.83
N ARG A 3 -38.46 0.17 40.05
CA ARG A 3 -37.34 -0.64 40.54
C ARG A 3 -37.51 -2.06 39.99
N ILE A 4 -36.42 -2.79 39.78
CA ILE A 4 -36.23 -4.17 40.26
C ILE A 4 -34.72 -4.40 40.31
N ALA A 5 -34.23 -4.55 41.54
CA ALA A 5 -32.96 -5.18 41.85
C ALA A 5 -33.28 -6.63 42.25
N LEU A 6 -32.51 -7.60 41.75
CA LEU A 6 -32.48 -8.94 42.31
C LEU A 6 -31.03 -9.40 42.43
N LEU A 7 -30.67 -9.68 43.68
CA LEU A 7 -29.44 -10.31 44.17
C LEU A 7 -29.50 -11.83 43.99
N LEU A 8 -28.35 -12.46 44.28
CA LEU A 8 -28.09 -13.87 44.64
C LEU A 8 -27.48 -14.70 43.49
N LEU A 9 -26.48 -15.57 43.68
CA LEU A 9 -25.95 -16.24 44.88
C LEU A 9 -24.54 -16.78 44.52
N ALA A 10 -23.51 -16.50 45.32
CA ALA A 10 -22.19 -17.13 45.19
C ALA A 10 -22.05 -18.21 46.28
N ALA A 11 -21.75 -19.44 45.88
CA ALA A 11 -21.40 -20.54 46.78
C ALA A 11 -20.15 -21.25 46.25
N ALA A 12 -19.15 -21.37 47.13
CA ALA A 12 -17.91 -22.08 46.91
C ALA A 12 -18.05 -23.55 47.36
N VAL A 13 -17.41 -24.50 46.66
CA VAL A 13 -17.00 -25.80 47.21
C VAL A 13 -15.66 -26.24 46.59
N VAL A 14 -14.80 -26.75 47.46
CA VAL A 14 -13.40 -27.20 47.27
C VAL A 14 -13.37 -28.73 47.10
N ALA A 15 -12.51 -29.28 46.24
CA ALA A 15 -11.89 -30.63 46.34
C ALA A 15 -10.82 -30.73 45.23
N ALA A 16 -9.50 -30.80 45.51
CA ALA A 16 -8.69 -31.87 46.13
C ALA A 16 -8.38 -33.05 45.17
N CYS A 17 -7.07 -33.32 45.08
CA CYS A 17 -6.30 -34.24 44.24
C CYS A 17 -6.77 -35.71 44.25
N ASP A 18 -6.42 -36.50 43.23
CA ASP A 18 -5.49 -37.63 43.43
C ASP A 18 -4.95 -38.19 42.10
N SER A 19 -3.76 -38.78 42.20
CA SER A 19 -2.90 -39.26 41.12
C SER A 19 -3.02 -40.76 41.03
N LYS A 20 -3.00 -41.36 39.84
CA LYS A 20 -2.72 -42.80 39.77
C LYS A 20 -1.90 -43.19 38.54
N HIS A 21 -0.61 -43.35 38.81
CA HIS A 21 0.32 -44.21 38.08
C HIS A 21 -0.21 -45.65 38.04
N SER A 22 0.03 -46.33 36.92
CA SER A 22 0.35 -47.76 36.91
C SER A 22 1.15 -48.05 35.65
N ASP A 23 2.46 -48.10 35.82
CA ASP A 23 3.36 -48.82 34.94
C ASP A 23 3.09 -50.33 35.06
N SER A 24 3.34 -51.09 33.99
CA SER A 24 4.51 -51.97 33.94
C SER A 24 4.28 -53.27 33.16
N SER A 25 5.29 -53.57 32.33
CA SER A 25 5.81 -54.89 31.97
C SER A 25 5.07 -55.74 30.92
N ALA A 26 5.71 -56.57 30.11
CA ALA A 26 7.05 -56.67 29.51
C ALA A 26 7.08 -58.06 28.83
N GLN A 27 7.62 -58.15 27.61
CA GLN A 27 8.29 -59.34 27.02
C GLN A 27 7.40 -60.58 26.72
N SER A 28 7.56 -61.40 25.68
CA SER A 28 8.73 -61.81 24.90
C SER A 28 8.29 -62.55 23.61
N LEU A 29 9.16 -62.53 22.59
CA LEU A 29 9.17 -63.32 21.36
C LEU A 29 9.55 -64.80 21.64
N PRO A 30 9.27 -65.80 20.76
CA PRO A 30 10.19 -66.06 19.63
C PRO A 30 9.60 -66.67 18.32
N ALA A 31 10.43 -66.52 17.28
CA ALA A 31 10.67 -67.42 16.14
C ALA A 31 9.66 -67.55 14.96
N SER A 32 10.08 -67.02 13.81
CA SER A 32 9.77 -67.52 12.45
C SER A 32 10.63 -68.78 12.15
N PRO A 33 10.34 -69.65 11.14
CA PRO A 33 10.32 -69.25 9.71
C PRO A 33 9.38 -70.04 8.76
N LYS A 34 8.98 -69.41 7.64
CA LYS A 34 9.12 -69.86 6.23
C LYS A 34 7.98 -69.37 5.31
N SER A 35 8.41 -69.14 4.08
CA SER A 35 7.82 -68.41 2.95
C SER A 35 6.54 -68.97 2.31
N ALA A 36 6.00 -68.12 1.43
CA ALA A 36 5.00 -68.31 0.36
C ALA A 36 3.58 -67.87 0.77
N SER A 37 2.88 -66.95 0.10
CA SER A 37 3.02 -66.43 -1.26
C SER A 37 2.53 -64.98 -1.33
N ASP A 38 3.20 -64.20 -2.19
CA ASP A 38 2.79 -62.87 -2.64
C ASP A 38 1.36 -62.87 -3.19
N THR A 39 0.54 -61.96 -2.68
CA THR A 39 -0.51 -61.32 -3.48
C THR A 39 -0.64 -59.88 -2.96
N THR A 40 0.29 -59.03 -3.39
CA THR A 40 0.26 -57.59 -3.16
C THR A 40 -0.85 -57.00 -4.01
N VAL A 41 -2.00 -56.74 -3.37
CA VAL A 41 -3.01 -55.82 -3.90
C VAL A 41 -2.35 -54.45 -3.96
N SER A 42 -1.95 -54.03 -5.17
CA SER A 42 -1.39 -52.71 -5.41
C SER A 42 -2.51 -51.68 -5.27
N LEU A 43 -2.54 -50.97 -4.13
CA LEU A 43 -3.33 -49.74 -4.04
C LEU A 43 -2.71 -48.71 -5.00
N PRO A 44 -3.53 -47.94 -5.75
CA PRO A 44 -3.01 -46.85 -6.56
C PRO A 44 -2.32 -45.85 -5.63
N LEU A 45 -1.04 -45.61 -5.89
CA LEU A 45 -0.25 -44.58 -5.24
C LEU A 45 -0.93 -43.24 -5.53
N SER A 46 -1.47 -42.58 -4.51
CA SER A 46 -1.92 -41.20 -4.64
C SER A 46 -0.77 -40.38 -5.26
N PRO A 47 -1.01 -39.59 -6.32
CA PRO A 47 0.04 -38.76 -6.88
C PRO A 47 0.58 -37.84 -5.79
N ALA A 48 1.91 -37.83 -5.65
CA ALA A 48 2.59 -36.91 -4.74
C ALA A 48 2.10 -35.48 -5.01
N PRO A 49 1.80 -34.69 -3.97
CA PRO A 49 1.42 -33.29 -4.16
C PRO A 49 2.51 -32.60 -4.98
N ALA A 50 2.09 -31.90 -6.03
CA ALA A 50 3.00 -31.18 -6.91
C ALA A 50 3.92 -30.26 -6.08
N PRO A 51 5.20 -30.11 -6.47
CA PRO A 51 6.11 -29.20 -5.79
C PRO A 51 5.47 -27.81 -5.71
N SER A 52 5.42 -27.25 -4.51
CA SER A 52 4.89 -25.91 -4.28
C SER A 52 5.65 -24.92 -5.17
N PRO A 53 4.95 -23.97 -5.81
CA PRO A 53 5.61 -22.94 -6.62
C PRO A 53 6.68 -22.22 -5.79
N PRO A 54 7.77 -21.77 -6.42
CA PRO A 54 8.83 -21.05 -5.73
C PRO A 54 8.23 -19.85 -4.97
N PRO A 55 8.75 -19.54 -3.77
CA PRO A 55 8.20 -18.46 -2.95
C PRO A 55 8.20 -17.14 -3.73
N PRO A 56 7.17 -16.30 -3.58
CA PRO A 56 7.13 -15.00 -4.22
C PRO A 56 8.36 -14.19 -3.83
N SER A 57 8.90 -13.40 -4.77
CA SER A 57 10.05 -12.52 -4.53
C SER A 57 9.71 -11.31 -3.64
N HIS A 58 8.52 -11.30 -3.03
CA HIS A 58 7.97 -10.23 -2.22
C HIS A 58 7.22 -10.82 -1.03
N ASN A 59 7.02 -10.01 0.01
CA ASN A 59 6.36 -10.42 1.25
C ASN A 59 4.87 -10.07 1.29
N TYR A 60 4.39 -9.13 0.46
CA TYR A 60 2.96 -8.81 0.42
C TYR A 60 2.10 -9.99 -0.09
N ALA A 61 0.93 -10.17 0.52
CA ALA A 61 -0.05 -11.20 0.14
C ALA A 61 -0.97 -10.74 -1.01
N MET A 62 -1.17 -9.43 -1.15
CA MET A 62 -1.91 -8.84 -2.26
C MET A 62 -1.40 -7.44 -2.60
N SER A 63 -1.64 -7.02 -3.83
CA SER A 63 -1.39 -5.66 -4.28
C SER A 63 -2.54 -5.18 -5.16
N GLN A 64 -3.12 -4.03 -4.85
CA GLN A 64 -4.17 -3.38 -5.64
C GLN A 64 -3.95 -1.87 -5.65
N ASP A 65 -3.89 -1.28 -6.85
CA ASP A 65 -3.77 0.17 -7.06
C ASP A 65 -2.60 0.83 -6.29
N GLY A 66 -1.47 0.12 -6.12
CA GLY A 66 -0.32 0.60 -5.34
C GLY A 66 -0.50 0.55 -3.82
N THR A 67 -1.54 -0.11 -3.34
CA THR A 67 -1.73 -0.51 -1.93
C THR A 67 -1.40 -1.99 -1.81
N TYR A 68 -0.59 -2.34 -0.82
CA TYR A 68 -0.07 -3.68 -0.58
C TYR A 68 -0.59 -4.20 0.76
N GLY A 69 -1.19 -5.39 0.74
CA GLY A 69 -1.71 -6.04 1.94
C GLY A 69 -0.71 -7.05 2.49
N TYR A 70 -0.38 -6.94 3.77
CA TYR A 70 0.53 -7.83 4.47
C TYR A 70 -0.22 -8.60 5.56
N GLU A 71 0.01 -9.91 5.64
CA GLU A 71 -0.63 -10.73 6.66
C GLU A 71 0.11 -10.62 8.00
N PRO A 72 -0.57 -10.19 9.08
CA PRO A 72 0.04 -10.18 10.40
C PRO A 72 0.21 -11.61 10.92
N ALA A 73 1.31 -11.86 11.63
CA ALA A 73 1.48 -13.11 12.36
C ALA A 73 0.34 -13.34 13.37
N LEU A 74 -0.08 -14.60 13.46
CA LEU A 74 -0.98 -15.09 14.51
C LEU A 74 -0.22 -15.19 15.84
N SER A 75 -0.87 -14.77 16.92
CA SER A 75 -0.37 -15.04 18.27
C SER A 75 -0.65 -16.49 18.70
N GLU A 76 0.03 -16.98 19.74
CA GLU A 76 -0.26 -18.30 20.32
C GLU A 76 -1.72 -18.41 20.79
N ASP A 77 -2.28 -17.32 21.30
CA ASP A 77 -3.68 -17.23 21.71
C ASP A 77 -4.63 -17.28 20.51
N ASP A 78 -4.30 -16.60 19.40
CA ASP A 78 -5.05 -16.69 18.14
C ASP A 78 -5.10 -18.17 17.66
N VAL A 79 -3.95 -18.86 17.67
CA VAL A 79 -3.86 -20.28 17.28
C VAL A 79 -4.67 -21.17 18.23
N ARG A 80 -4.57 -20.94 19.54
CA ARG A 80 -5.33 -21.70 20.55
C ARG A 80 -6.83 -21.47 20.43
N ALA A 81 -7.25 -20.28 20.00
CA ALA A 81 -8.63 -19.94 19.70
C ALA A 81 -9.12 -20.49 18.34
N GLY A 82 -8.28 -21.21 17.59
CA GLY A 82 -8.63 -21.77 16.28
C GLY A 82 -8.69 -20.72 15.16
N LYS A 83 -8.11 -19.54 15.36
CA LYS A 83 -8.08 -18.48 14.36
C LYS A 83 -7.05 -18.83 13.28
N ALA A 84 -7.52 -18.96 12.05
CA ALA A 84 -6.68 -19.36 10.92
C ALA A 84 -5.93 -18.19 10.26
N THR A 85 -6.49 -16.97 10.28
CA THR A 85 -5.92 -15.79 9.60
C THR A 85 -6.27 -14.49 10.33
N LYS A 86 -5.55 -13.41 10.02
CA LYS A 86 -5.85 -12.04 10.44
C LYS A 86 -6.16 -11.17 9.23
N ALA A 87 -6.92 -10.10 9.46
CA ALA A 87 -7.12 -9.08 8.43
C ALA A 87 -5.77 -8.54 7.96
N LEU A 88 -5.65 -8.29 6.66
CA LEU A 88 -4.43 -7.74 6.07
C LEU A 88 -4.20 -6.32 6.57
N VAL A 89 -2.94 -6.00 6.84
CA VAL A 89 -2.52 -4.63 7.07
C VAL A 89 -2.19 -4.01 5.73
N MET A 90 -2.98 -3.00 5.37
CA MET A 90 -2.84 -2.31 4.10
C MET A 90 -1.81 -1.20 4.21
N MET A 91 -0.87 -1.18 3.28
CA MET A 91 0.27 -0.26 3.27
C MET A 91 0.46 0.32 1.87
N ARG A 92 0.69 1.63 1.80
CA ARG A 92 1.11 2.33 0.58
C ARG A 92 2.57 2.73 0.70
N TYR A 93 3.36 2.39 -0.32
CA TYR A 93 4.74 2.87 -0.40
C TYR A 93 4.74 4.29 -0.98
N VAL A 94 5.21 5.28 -0.23
CA VAL A 94 5.27 6.67 -0.70
C VAL A 94 6.53 6.89 -1.54
N GLY A 95 7.60 6.12 -1.33
CA GLY A 95 8.87 6.26 -2.03
C GLY A 95 10.05 6.51 -1.10
N LEU A 96 11.21 6.78 -1.71
CA LEU A 96 12.45 7.18 -1.06
C LEU A 96 12.58 8.71 -1.13
N ARG A 97 12.64 9.41 0.02
CA ARG A 97 12.85 10.87 0.11
C ARG A 97 13.99 11.17 1.05
N ASP A 98 14.93 12.02 0.64
CA ASP A 98 16.09 12.40 1.46
C ASP A 98 16.84 11.18 2.05
N GLY A 99 16.92 10.09 1.27
CA GLY A 99 17.49 8.81 1.70
C GLY A 99 16.64 7.99 2.67
N SER A 100 15.42 8.43 2.99
CA SER A 100 14.48 7.74 3.87
C SER A 100 13.32 7.10 3.10
N TYR A 101 13.11 5.80 3.29
CA TYR A 101 11.92 5.08 2.83
C TYR A 101 10.71 5.54 3.64
N ILE A 102 9.60 5.83 2.97
CA ILE A 102 8.36 6.26 3.60
C ILE A 102 7.25 5.28 3.25
N LEU A 103 6.68 4.66 4.28
CA LEU A 103 5.55 3.73 4.18
C LEU A 103 4.37 4.33 4.93
N LEU A 104 3.16 4.16 4.40
CA LEU A 104 1.93 4.62 5.02
C LEU A 104 1.00 3.44 5.22
N LEU A 105 0.82 3.02 6.47
CA LEU A 105 -0.20 2.04 6.83
C LEU A 105 -1.53 2.77 6.93
N VAL A 106 -2.50 2.29 6.16
CA VAL A 106 -3.84 2.85 6.08
C VAL A 106 -4.82 1.91 6.78
N ASP A 107 -5.71 2.48 7.57
CA ASP A 107 -6.84 1.78 8.17
C ASP A 107 -8.06 2.02 7.28
N GLU A 108 -8.63 0.95 6.72
CA GLU A 108 -9.80 1.05 5.84
C GLU A 108 -11.07 1.43 6.62
N ASP A 109 -11.16 1.03 7.89
CA ASP A 109 -12.29 1.35 8.75
C ASP A 109 -12.20 2.78 9.28
N ASN A 110 -10.98 3.32 9.40
CA ASN A 110 -10.75 4.69 9.85
C ASN A 110 -9.73 5.44 8.97
N PRO A 111 -10.15 5.96 7.80
CA PRO A 111 -9.26 6.63 6.85
C PRO A 111 -8.63 7.92 7.39
N ASN A 112 -9.12 8.43 8.53
CA ASN A 112 -8.57 9.63 9.17
C ASN A 112 -7.30 9.32 9.96
N ILE A 113 -7.09 8.08 10.37
CA ILE A 113 -5.93 7.64 11.13
C ILE A 113 -5.02 6.81 10.21
N SER A 114 -3.75 7.18 10.15
CA SER A 114 -2.75 6.41 9.42
C SER A 114 -1.46 6.33 10.22
N ASN A 115 -0.64 5.32 9.96
CA ASN A 115 0.67 5.22 10.57
C ASN A 115 1.76 5.38 9.52
N ARG A 116 2.54 6.45 9.63
CA ARG A 116 3.68 6.72 8.76
C ARG A 116 4.95 6.12 9.36
N ILE A 117 5.53 5.15 8.65
CA ILE A 117 6.82 4.56 8.98
C ILE A 117 7.88 5.21 8.10
N THR A 118 8.99 5.65 8.70
CA THR A 118 10.10 6.26 7.98
C THR A 118 11.44 5.73 8.47
N CYS A 119 12.30 5.25 7.57
CA CYS A 119 13.64 4.78 7.92
C CYS A 119 14.66 5.10 6.82
N GLN A 120 15.91 5.35 7.19
CA GLN A 120 17.03 5.45 6.26
C GLN A 120 17.80 4.13 6.26
N ALA A 121 18.29 3.70 5.10
CA ALA A 121 19.11 2.48 4.99
C ALA A 121 20.28 2.53 6.00
N PRO A 122 20.56 1.44 6.74
CA PRO A 122 20.08 0.06 6.58
C PRO A 122 18.76 -0.27 7.30
N CYS A 123 17.98 0.74 7.73
CA CYS A 123 16.67 0.60 8.33
C CYS A 123 16.58 -0.27 9.61
N ASN A 124 17.67 -0.42 10.38
CA ASN A 124 17.65 -1.11 11.69
C ASN A 124 16.60 -0.53 12.67
N PHE A 125 16.30 0.75 12.52
CA PHE A 125 15.27 1.46 13.27
C PHE A 125 14.43 2.28 12.30
N ALA A 126 13.14 2.37 12.61
CA ALA A 126 12.19 3.20 11.88
C ALA A 126 11.45 4.13 12.85
N LYS A 127 11.21 5.34 12.39
CA LYS A 127 10.33 6.29 13.06
C LYS A 127 8.89 5.95 12.67
N SER A 128 8.09 5.54 13.63
CA SER A 128 6.66 5.28 13.50
C SER A 128 5.87 6.48 13.98
N GLN A 129 5.02 7.05 13.13
CA GLN A 129 4.23 8.23 13.46
C GLN A 129 2.75 7.97 13.21
N THR A 130 1.95 7.93 14.28
CA THR A 130 0.49 7.89 14.15
C THR A 130 0.00 9.27 13.78
N MET A 131 -0.66 9.37 12.63
CA MET A 131 -1.19 10.59 12.03
C MET A 131 -2.71 10.62 12.17
N ALA A 132 -3.27 11.79 12.49
CA ALA A 132 -4.69 12.10 12.25
C ALA A 132 -4.78 13.26 11.26
N GLY A 133 -5.14 12.96 10.01
CA GLY A 133 -5.04 13.91 8.90
C GLY A 133 -3.59 14.33 8.65
N ASP A 134 -3.25 15.58 8.98
CA ASP A 134 -1.89 16.15 8.83
C ASP A 134 -1.13 16.23 10.17
N SER A 135 -1.81 16.01 11.30
CA SER A 135 -1.23 16.14 12.63
C SER A 135 -0.60 14.83 13.08
N VAL A 136 0.62 14.91 13.61
CA VAL A 136 1.28 13.78 14.27
C VAL A 136 0.71 13.65 15.69
N LEU A 137 -0.04 12.59 15.96
CA LEU A 137 -0.58 12.28 17.30
C LEU A 137 0.47 11.63 18.20
N LYS A 138 1.28 10.73 17.64
CA LYS A 138 2.29 9.97 18.39
C LYS A 138 3.51 9.72 17.50
N THR A 139 4.70 9.78 18.09
CA THR A 139 5.96 9.39 17.43
C THR A 139 6.69 8.39 18.31
N GLU A 140 7.11 7.28 17.72
CA GLU A 140 7.85 6.20 18.36
C GLU A 140 9.02 5.79 17.48
N THR A 141 10.10 5.32 18.10
CA THR A 141 11.21 4.68 17.38
C THR A 141 11.07 3.18 17.57
N VAL A 142 10.89 2.46 16.46
CA VAL A 142 10.66 1.02 16.45
C VAL A 142 11.89 0.33 15.87
N ARG A 143 12.31 -0.78 16.48
CA ARG A 143 13.34 -1.64 15.91
C ARG A 143 12.73 -2.45 14.76
N VAL A 144 13.36 -2.41 13.59
CA VAL A 144 12.96 -3.22 12.45
C VAL A 144 13.70 -4.54 12.52
N VAL A 145 12.96 -5.65 12.43
CA VAL A 145 13.53 -7.00 12.39
C VAL A 145 12.97 -7.73 11.16
N PRO A 146 13.78 -8.56 10.45
CA PRO A 146 13.36 -9.20 9.20
C PRO A 146 12.04 -9.97 9.30
N ASN A 147 11.84 -10.73 10.39
CA ASN A 147 10.64 -11.56 10.58
C ASN A 147 9.45 -10.81 11.22
N SER A 148 9.40 -9.48 11.08
CA SER A 148 8.28 -8.67 11.54
C SER A 148 7.49 -8.11 10.38
N LEU A 149 6.23 -7.74 10.63
CA LEU A 149 5.37 -7.11 9.65
C LEU A 149 6.00 -5.85 9.04
N ILE A 150 6.59 -4.98 9.87
CA ILE A 150 7.28 -3.76 9.40
C ILE A 150 8.57 -4.12 8.65
N GLY A 151 9.27 -5.18 9.07
CA GLY A 151 10.45 -5.71 8.38
C GLY A 151 10.16 -6.13 6.96
N ALA A 152 9.13 -6.97 6.78
CA ALA A 152 8.66 -7.41 5.47
C ALA A 152 8.32 -6.24 4.53
N MET A 153 7.62 -5.22 5.06
CA MET A 153 7.29 -4.02 4.30
C MET A 153 8.52 -3.23 3.85
N ILE A 154 9.50 -3.06 4.74
CA ILE A 154 10.73 -2.34 4.47
C ILE A 154 11.64 -3.13 3.52
N GLU A 155 11.68 -4.46 3.64
CA GLU A 155 12.45 -5.32 2.76
C GLU A 155 11.94 -5.26 1.33
N ASP A 156 10.61 -5.33 1.14
CA ASP A 156 9.99 -5.14 -0.18
C ASP A 156 10.30 -3.73 -0.75
N ALA A 157 10.32 -2.70 0.11
CA ALA A 157 10.68 -1.34 -0.31
C ALA A 157 12.16 -1.21 -0.71
N MET A 158 13.07 -1.79 0.07
CA MET A 158 14.52 -1.73 -0.15
C MET A 158 14.96 -2.60 -1.33
N SER A 159 14.24 -3.68 -1.62
CA SER A 159 14.48 -4.57 -2.77
C SER A 159 13.87 -4.06 -4.07
N GLY A 160 13.14 -2.93 -4.04
CA GLY A 160 12.53 -2.34 -5.23
C GLY A 160 11.27 -3.08 -5.72
N GLN A 161 10.66 -3.91 -4.86
CA GLN A 161 9.48 -4.71 -5.17
C GLN A 161 8.17 -3.91 -5.09
N LEU A 162 8.24 -2.70 -4.52
CA LEU A 162 7.10 -1.82 -4.34
C LEU A 162 7.14 -0.65 -5.33
N THR A 163 6.02 -0.45 -6.02
CA THR A 163 5.76 0.74 -6.82
C THR A 163 5.27 1.86 -5.91
N PRO A 164 5.86 3.07 -5.97
CA PRO A 164 5.34 4.21 -5.25
C PRO A 164 3.87 4.48 -5.60
N TYR A 165 3.03 4.59 -4.58
CA TYR A 165 1.60 4.84 -4.73
C TYR A 165 1.35 6.15 -5.47
N GLY A 166 0.58 6.10 -6.56
CA GLY A 166 0.33 7.24 -7.45
C GLY A 166 1.08 7.18 -8.78
N GLN A 167 2.05 6.28 -8.96
CA GLN A 167 2.68 6.05 -10.26
C GLN A 167 1.85 5.05 -11.09
N ARG A 168 1.27 5.50 -12.22
CA ARG A 168 0.71 4.56 -13.22
C ARG A 168 1.86 3.97 -14.05
N THR A 169 2.01 2.64 -14.01
CA THR A 169 2.76 1.89 -15.01
C THR A 169 2.07 2.08 -16.37
N ALA A 170 2.70 2.84 -17.25
CA ALA A 170 2.32 2.95 -18.65
C ALA A 170 2.64 1.63 -19.37
N THR A 171 1.82 0.60 -19.20
CA THR A 171 1.88 -0.61 -20.04
C THR A 171 0.52 -1.27 -20.10
N LEU A 172 -0.27 -0.88 -21.11
CA LEU A 172 -0.86 -1.78 -22.12
C LEU A 172 -1.74 -0.94 -23.06
N ASN A 173 -1.52 -1.15 -24.36
CA ASN A 173 -2.19 -0.55 -25.53
C ASN A 173 -1.70 0.81 -26.01
N GLN A 174 -0.71 0.78 -26.90
CA GLN A 174 -0.63 1.77 -27.98
C GLN A 174 -0.85 1.04 -29.32
N PRO A 175 -1.91 1.36 -30.09
CA PRO A 175 -2.01 0.90 -31.47
C PRO A 175 -0.88 1.57 -32.28
N GLN A 176 -0.07 0.75 -32.95
CA GLN A 176 1.02 1.18 -33.81
C GLN A 176 0.51 2.18 -34.86
N GLN A 177 0.92 3.43 -34.74
CA GLN A 177 0.86 4.38 -35.85
C GLN A 177 2.19 4.30 -36.60
N SER A 178 2.10 3.74 -37.80
CA SER A 178 3.17 3.63 -38.79
C SER A 178 3.64 5.03 -39.19
N VAL A 179 4.82 5.44 -38.73
CA VAL A 179 5.50 6.61 -39.29
C VAL A 179 6.29 6.13 -40.51
N ILE A 180 5.80 6.52 -41.68
CA ILE A 180 6.43 6.21 -42.97
C ILE A 180 7.67 7.10 -43.13
N THR A 181 8.78 6.44 -43.33
CA THR A 181 10.15 6.91 -43.47
C THR A 181 10.34 7.85 -44.67
N SER A 182 11.22 8.86 -44.51
CA SER A 182 11.97 9.49 -45.61
C SER A 182 13.47 9.43 -45.25
N PRO A 183 14.37 9.27 -46.23
CA PRO A 183 15.70 8.68 -46.00
C PRO A 183 16.77 9.69 -45.54
N PRO A 184 17.76 9.25 -44.74
CA PRO A 184 18.99 10.00 -44.52
C PRO A 184 20.07 9.57 -45.53
N THR A 185 20.82 10.53 -46.07
CA THR A 185 22.05 10.28 -46.82
C THR A 185 23.24 10.72 -45.98
N GLN A 186 23.93 9.80 -45.31
CA GLN A 186 25.34 9.99 -44.94
C GLN A 186 26.09 8.66 -44.98
N SER A 187 27.16 8.70 -45.77
CA SER A 187 28.05 7.61 -46.11
C SER A 187 29.01 7.23 -44.98
N THR A 188 29.52 5.99 -45.12
CA THR A 188 30.82 5.46 -44.67
C THR A 188 30.91 4.84 -43.26
N LEU A 189 30.91 3.50 -43.24
CA LEU A 189 31.58 2.62 -42.27
C LEU A 189 33.00 2.26 -42.81
N PRO A 190 33.96 1.76 -42.01
CA PRO A 190 33.95 0.35 -41.55
C PRO A 190 34.29 0.13 -40.05
N ALA A 191 33.91 -1.07 -39.61
CA ALA A 191 33.84 -1.61 -38.25
C ALA A 191 35.17 -2.13 -37.65
N THR A 192 35.23 -2.26 -36.32
CA THR A 192 35.76 -3.43 -35.58
C THR A 192 35.34 -3.39 -34.09
N ASP A 193 35.00 -4.58 -33.56
CA ASP A 193 34.41 -5.04 -32.27
C ASP A 193 35.08 -4.61 -30.92
N PRO A 194 34.63 -5.02 -29.69
CA PRO A 194 33.50 -5.90 -29.30
C PRO A 194 32.58 -5.39 -28.16
N VAL A 195 31.46 -6.11 -28.03
CA VAL A 195 30.54 -6.21 -26.88
C VAL A 195 31.28 -6.38 -25.54
N ALA A 196 31.04 -5.50 -24.56
CA ALA A 196 31.12 -5.83 -23.14
C ALA A 196 30.41 -4.77 -22.26
N ASN A 197 29.55 -5.28 -21.37
CA ASN A 197 29.09 -4.70 -20.10
C ASN A 197 28.13 -3.49 -20.14
N HIS A 198 26.84 -3.82 -20.17
CA HIS A 198 25.87 -3.11 -19.34
C HIS A 198 26.09 -3.49 -17.88
N PRO A 199 26.36 -2.54 -16.95
CA PRO A 199 25.91 -2.70 -15.59
C PRO A 199 24.41 -2.39 -15.54
N ALA A 200 23.66 -3.34 -14.99
CA ALA A 200 22.28 -3.18 -14.58
C ALA A 200 22.16 -2.14 -13.44
N SER A 201 20.93 -1.62 -13.33
CA SER A 201 20.36 -0.92 -12.18
C SER A 201 20.49 0.59 -12.13
N ASP A 202 19.88 1.26 -13.12
CA ASP A 202 19.09 2.45 -12.83
C ASP A 202 17.61 2.03 -12.80
N VAL A 203 17.02 1.96 -11.61
CA VAL A 203 15.56 2.08 -11.48
C VAL A 203 15.27 3.51 -11.92
N ALA A 204 14.96 3.69 -13.20
CA ALA A 204 14.60 4.99 -13.75
C ALA A 204 13.42 5.52 -12.94
N ALA A 205 13.68 6.50 -12.08
CA ALA A 205 12.63 7.26 -11.43
C ALA A 205 11.72 7.80 -12.54
N SER A 206 10.46 7.36 -12.57
CA SER A 206 9.49 7.87 -13.54
C SER A 206 9.52 9.40 -13.51
N PRO A 207 9.54 10.07 -14.67
CA PRO A 207 9.60 11.52 -14.71
C PRO A 207 8.38 12.10 -13.99
N LEU A 208 8.64 13.10 -13.15
CA LEU A 208 7.58 13.86 -12.50
C LEU A 208 6.67 14.47 -13.56
N GLN A 209 5.37 14.41 -13.32
CA GLN A 209 4.40 15.02 -14.21
C GLN A 209 4.51 16.54 -14.15
N GLN A 210 4.21 17.19 -15.26
CA GLN A 210 4.06 18.65 -15.27
C GLN A 210 2.74 19.03 -14.60
N THR A 211 2.80 19.79 -13.52
CA THR A 211 1.61 20.26 -12.78
C THR A 211 1.59 21.78 -12.73
N SER A 212 0.57 22.38 -12.12
CA SER A 212 0.50 23.82 -11.87
C SER A 212 1.39 24.30 -10.72
N PHE A 213 2.04 23.37 -10.03
CA PHE A 213 2.99 23.61 -8.95
C PHE A 213 4.32 22.90 -9.21
N ASP A 214 5.31 23.17 -8.37
CA ASP A 214 6.64 22.58 -8.49
C ASP A 214 6.67 21.20 -7.81
N CYS A 215 6.68 20.14 -8.61
CA CYS A 215 6.75 18.77 -8.09
C CYS A 215 8.02 18.48 -7.28
N GLY A 216 9.11 19.22 -7.49
CA GLY A 216 10.31 19.14 -6.67
C GLY A 216 10.11 19.67 -5.24
N LYS A 217 9.01 20.38 -4.98
CA LYS A 217 8.64 20.93 -3.67
C LYS A 217 7.42 20.25 -3.04
N ALA A 218 6.92 19.17 -3.65
CA ALA A 218 5.80 18.42 -3.14
C ALA A 218 6.11 17.85 -1.74
N LYS A 219 5.29 18.22 -0.75
CA LYS A 219 5.46 17.81 0.66
C LYS A 219 4.30 16.97 1.15
N SER A 220 3.10 17.18 0.61
CA SER A 220 1.90 16.48 1.05
C SER A 220 1.62 15.21 0.25
N ILE A 221 0.73 14.37 0.78
CA ILE A 221 0.25 13.16 0.09
C ILE A 221 -0.50 13.53 -1.20
N PRO A 222 -1.46 14.48 -1.19
CA PRO A 222 -2.09 14.99 -2.41
C PRO A 222 -1.10 15.46 -3.47
N GLU A 223 -0.14 16.32 -3.11
CA GLU A 223 0.84 16.86 -4.06
C GLU A 223 1.68 15.75 -4.69
N PHE A 224 2.09 14.77 -3.89
CA PHE A 224 2.83 13.62 -4.40
C PHE A 224 2.00 12.83 -5.41
N LEU A 225 0.74 12.52 -5.07
CA LEU A 225 -0.17 11.79 -5.95
C LEU A 225 -0.35 12.52 -7.29
N ILE A 226 -0.55 13.83 -7.25
CA ILE A 226 -0.70 14.66 -8.44
C ILE A 226 0.58 14.64 -9.30
N CYS A 227 1.76 14.69 -8.68
CA CYS A 227 3.04 14.67 -9.40
C CYS A 227 3.39 13.33 -10.05
N HIS A 228 2.71 12.25 -9.66
CA HIS A 228 3.06 10.89 -10.05
C HIS A 228 1.97 10.24 -10.92
N ASP A 229 0.76 10.81 -10.94
CA ASP A 229 -0.36 10.31 -11.75
C ASP A 229 -0.67 11.27 -12.92
N PRO A 230 -0.65 10.79 -14.17
CA PRO A 230 -0.84 11.66 -15.34
C PRO A 230 -2.25 12.25 -15.45
N ASP A 231 -3.28 11.56 -14.95
CA ASP A 231 -4.65 12.10 -14.98
C ASP A 231 -4.79 13.20 -13.93
N LEU A 232 -4.30 12.98 -12.71
CA LEU A 232 -4.35 13.99 -11.66
C LEU A 232 -3.51 15.23 -12.02
N ALA A 233 -2.36 15.04 -12.68
CA ALA A 233 -1.57 16.14 -13.21
C ALA A 233 -2.32 16.94 -14.29
N ALA A 234 -3.08 16.27 -15.15
CA ALA A 234 -3.92 16.92 -16.14
C ALA A 234 -5.06 17.71 -15.47
N ASP A 235 -5.76 17.10 -14.50
CA ASP A 235 -6.80 17.75 -13.72
C ASP A 235 -6.27 19.00 -12.98
N ASP A 236 -5.05 18.94 -12.47
CA ASP A 236 -4.38 20.06 -11.81
C ASP A 236 -4.13 21.25 -12.74
N ARG A 237 -3.60 21.00 -13.95
CA ARG A 237 -3.39 22.05 -14.95
C ARG A 237 -4.72 22.65 -15.43
N ASP A 238 -5.72 21.80 -15.66
CA ASP A 238 -7.07 22.22 -16.04
C ASP A 238 -7.72 23.11 -14.98
N LEU A 239 -7.59 22.73 -13.71
CA LEU A 239 -8.12 23.51 -12.61
C LEU A 239 -7.39 24.84 -12.48
N ALA A 240 -6.08 24.88 -12.69
CA ALA A 240 -5.30 26.13 -12.64
C ALA A 240 -5.77 27.13 -13.72
N ALA A 241 -6.04 26.67 -14.94
CA ALA A 241 -6.63 27.50 -15.99
C ALA A 241 -8.01 28.03 -15.59
N THR A 242 -8.87 27.16 -15.05
CA THR A 242 -10.22 27.53 -14.59
C THR A 242 -10.18 28.50 -13.41
N TYR A 243 -9.25 28.31 -12.48
CA TYR A 243 -9.01 29.19 -11.35
C TYR A 243 -8.65 30.60 -11.81
N GLN A 244 -7.79 30.74 -12.82
CA GLN A 244 -7.41 32.05 -13.34
C GLN A 244 -8.62 32.77 -13.97
N GLN A 245 -9.43 32.06 -14.77
CA GLN A 245 -10.67 32.61 -15.34
C GLN A 245 -11.65 33.08 -14.25
N ALA A 246 -11.87 32.25 -13.22
CA ALA A 246 -12.72 32.60 -12.09
C ALA A 246 -12.17 33.79 -11.30
N LYS A 247 -10.86 33.81 -11.07
CA LYS A 247 -10.16 34.90 -10.40
C LYS A 247 -10.32 36.21 -11.17
N ASP A 248 -10.33 36.20 -12.50
CA ASP A 248 -10.47 37.41 -13.31
C ASP A 248 -11.91 37.93 -13.30
N ALA A 249 -12.90 37.04 -13.36
CA ALA A 249 -14.33 37.37 -13.41
C ALA A 249 -14.90 37.96 -12.11
N VAL A 250 -14.42 37.53 -10.94
CA VAL A 250 -15.00 37.95 -9.64
C VAL A 250 -14.64 39.38 -9.28
N SER A 251 -15.60 40.11 -8.72
CA SER A 251 -15.38 41.46 -8.18
C SER A 251 -14.74 41.43 -6.79
N ASP A 252 -15.22 40.55 -5.90
CA ASP A 252 -14.66 40.35 -4.56
C ASP A 252 -13.52 39.32 -4.57
N LYS A 253 -12.29 39.80 -4.83
CA LYS A 253 -11.07 38.97 -4.84
C LYS A 253 -10.78 38.36 -3.46
N THR A 254 -11.15 39.03 -2.37
CA THR A 254 -10.87 38.57 -1.00
C THR A 254 -11.73 37.36 -0.65
N ALA A 255 -13.04 37.46 -0.88
CA ALA A 255 -13.95 36.34 -0.67
C ALA A 255 -13.57 35.13 -1.55
N PHE A 256 -13.14 35.37 -2.79
CA PHE A 256 -12.66 34.32 -3.68
C PHE A 256 -11.40 33.62 -3.16
N ALA A 257 -10.41 34.39 -2.69
CA ALA A 257 -9.21 33.84 -2.08
C ALA A 257 -9.52 33.01 -0.83
N GLU A 258 -10.44 33.47 0.02
CA GLU A 258 -10.85 32.71 1.20
C GLU A 258 -11.57 31.41 0.85
N ARG A 259 -12.49 31.45 -0.12
CA ARG A 259 -13.21 30.26 -0.59
C ARG A 259 -12.26 29.22 -1.15
N THR A 260 -11.37 29.62 -2.04
CA THR A 260 -10.41 28.71 -2.68
C THR A 260 -9.40 28.17 -1.68
N ARG A 261 -8.88 29.00 -0.76
CA ARG A 261 -8.04 28.52 0.34
C ARG A 261 -8.73 27.45 1.20
N LYS A 262 -10.02 27.60 1.51
CA LYS A 262 -10.79 26.57 2.24
C LYS A 262 -10.84 25.25 1.47
N GLN A 263 -11.05 25.30 0.15
CA GLN A 263 -11.10 24.11 -0.70
C GLN A 263 -9.73 23.43 -0.82
N TRP A 264 -8.64 24.20 -0.91
CA TRP A 264 -7.28 23.65 -0.96
C TRP A 264 -6.93 23.01 0.37
N ASN A 265 -7.24 23.66 1.49
CA ASN A 265 -7.07 23.08 2.82
C ASN A 265 -7.90 21.80 3.01
N PHE A 266 -9.09 21.73 2.43
CA PHE A 266 -9.88 20.49 2.43
C PHE A 266 -9.16 19.38 1.67
N ARG A 267 -8.67 19.65 0.45
CA ARG A 267 -7.88 18.69 -0.33
C ARG A 267 -6.69 18.17 0.46
N GLU A 268 -5.89 19.09 1.01
CA GLU A 268 -4.69 18.76 1.78
C GLU A 268 -5.00 17.84 2.97
N LYS A 269 -6.10 18.10 3.69
CA LYS A 269 -6.46 17.35 4.89
C LYS A 269 -7.14 16.01 4.63
N ASN A 270 -8.01 15.95 3.61
CA ASN A 270 -8.98 14.86 3.48
C ASN A 270 -8.63 13.88 2.36
N CYS A 271 -7.91 14.30 1.32
CA CYS A 271 -7.60 13.39 0.22
C CYS A 271 -6.30 12.62 0.44
N ARG A 272 -6.39 11.29 0.32
CA ARG A 272 -5.27 10.35 0.49
C ARG A 272 -5.15 9.33 -0.64
N ASP A 273 -6.06 9.38 -1.61
CA ASP A 273 -6.08 8.51 -2.78
C ASP A 273 -6.50 9.27 -4.04
N LYS A 274 -6.35 8.60 -5.18
CA LYS A 274 -6.75 9.12 -6.48
C LYS A 274 -8.26 9.38 -6.56
N ALA A 275 -9.09 8.49 -6.03
CA ALA A 275 -10.55 8.62 -6.11
C ALA A 275 -11.06 9.91 -5.43
N CYS A 276 -10.53 10.24 -4.25
CA CYS A 276 -10.81 11.49 -3.55
C CYS A 276 -10.33 12.69 -4.37
N LEU A 277 -9.09 12.66 -4.88
CA LEU A 277 -8.54 13.77 -5.66
C LEU A 277 -9.32 14.02 -6.94
N THR A 278 -9.62 12.97 -7.71
CA THR A 278 -10.44 13.06 -8.92
C THR A 278 -11.83 13.63 -8.60
N SER A 279 -12.48 13.17 -7.54
CA SER A 279 -13.78 13.70 -7.11
C SER A 279 -13.70 15.17 -6.71
N TRP A 280 -12.65 15.55 -5.97
CA TRP A 280 -12.39 16.93 -5.55
C TRP A 280 -12.12 17.85 -6.75
N TYR A 281 -11.28 17.43 -7.70
CA TYR A 281 -10.99 18.19 -8.91
C TYR A 281 -12.25 18.39 -9.74
N ALA A 282 -13.06 17.35 -9.93
CA ALA A 282 -14.32 17.44 -10.67
C ALA A 282 -15.29 18.44 -10.02
N TYR A 283 -15.49 18.36 -8.70
CA TYR A 283 -16.30 19.32 -7.94
C TYR A 283 -15.76 20.75 -8.08
N GLN A 284 -14.46 20.94 -7.81
CA GLN A 284 -13.87 22.26 -7.78
C GLN A 284 -13.86 22.92 -9.17
N LYS A 285 -13.66 22.13 -10.23
CA LYS A 285 -13.77 22.60 -11.62
C LYS A 285 -15.17 23.10 -11.93
N ARG A 286 -16.22 22.39 -11.55
CA ARG A 286 -17.62 22.84 -11.75
C ARG A 286 -17.93 24.13 -11.02
N VAL A 287 -17.54 24.22 -9.74
CA VAL A 287 -17.70 25.42 -8.92
C VAL A 287 -16.98 26.62 -9.54
N LEU A 288 -15.68 26.49 -9.85
CA LEU A 288 -14.90 27.58 -10.41
C LEU A 288 -15.38 27.98 -11.81
N THR A 289 -15.83 27.04 -12.63
CA THR A 289 -16.43 27.34 -13.94
C THR A 289 -17.66 28.22 -13.79
N LYS A 290 -18.55 27.91 -12.83
CA LYS A 290 -19.74 28.72 -12.57
C LYS A 290 -19.36 30.12 -12.08
N ILE A 291 -18.39 30.22 -11.17
CA ILE A 291 -17.85 31.50 -10.70
C ILE A 291 -17.25 32.31 -11.87
N ALA A 292 -16.52 31.67 -12.78
CA ALA A 292 -15.96 32.33 -13.96
C ALA A 292 -17.04 32.88 -14.91
N GLN A 293 -18.17 32.21 -15.01
CA GLN A 293 -19.29 32.63 -15.86
C GLN A 293 -20.13 33.75 -15.23
N THR A 294 -20.33 33.73 -13.91
CA THR A 294 -21.25 34.65 -13.23
C THR A 294 -20.57 35.79 -12.48
N GLY A 295 -19.28 35.65 -12.16
CA GLY A 295 -18.57 36.54 -11.24
C GLY A 295 -19.02 36.42 -9.77
N ASP A 296 -19.95 35.52 -9.45
CA ASP A 296 -20.50 35.32 -8.12
C ASP A 296 -19.69 34.29 -7.33
N VAL A 297 -18.95 34.76 -6.33
CA VAL A 297 -18.11 33.92 -5.44
C VAL A 297 -18.93 32.91 -4.63
N SER A 298 -20.23 33.16 -4.42
CA SER A 298 -21.10 32.28 -3.63
C SER A 298 -21.66 31.09 -4.41
N ALA A 299 -21.41 31.04 -5.73
CA ALA A 299 -21.93 30.00 -6.60
C ALA A 299 -21.57 28.58 -6.11
N GLN A 300 -22.59 27.71 -6.07
CA GLN A 300 -22.48 26.31 -5.67
C GLN A 300 -22.67 25.37 -6.86
N ASP A 301 -22.12 24.17 -6.71
CA ASP A 301 -22.39 23.01 -7.56
C ASP A 301 -23.78 22.48 -7.18
N ASN A 302 -24.74 22.56 -8.10
CA ASN A 302 -26.12 22.12 -7.88
C ASN A 302 -26.30 20.69 -8.41
#